data_AF-A0A4S0G455-F1
#
_entry.id   AF-A0A4S0G455-F1
#
_cell.length_a   1.000
_cell.length_b   1.000
_cell.length_c   1.000
_cell.angle_alpha   90.00
_cell.angle_beta   90.00
_cell.angle_gamma   90.00
#
_symmetry.space_group_name_H-M   'P 1'
#
loop_
_entity.id
_entity.type
_entity.pdbx_description
1 polymer ?
#
loop_
_entity_poly.entity_id
_entity_poly.type
_entity_poly.pdbx_seq_one_letter_code
_entity_poly.pdbx_strand_id
1 'polypeptide(L)'
;MISPPRRTTAYPDREVDCQEAMEPGFQAIVDCMLDAGWQRGEVMRALRRLIAADNMTQKENAMVETELAMARAMMRARKHL
;
A
#
# COMPACT_ATOMS: atom_id res chain seq x y z
N MET A 1 -6.47 15.09 -9.64
CA MET A 1 -5.12 14.59 -9.98
C MET A 1 -4.33 14.50 -8.69
N ILE A 2 -3.68 13.37 -8.38
CA ILE A 2 -2.90 13.21 -7.14
C ILE A 2 -1.56 13.93 -7.34
N SER A 3 -1.25 14.88 -6.45
CA SER A 3 0.03 15.60 -6.50
C SER A 3 1.19 14.66 -6.18
N PRO A 4 2.28 14.66 -6.97
CA PRO A 4 3.46 13.87 -6.63
C PRO A 4 4.13 14.44 -5.37
N PRO A 5 4.94 13.62 -4.66
CA PRO A 5 5.72 14.12 -3.53
C PRO A 5 6.71 15.20 -4.01
N ARG A 6 6.93 16.23 -3.18
CA ARG A 6 7.85 17.34 -3.50
C ARG A 6 9.29 16.90 -3.73
N ARG A 7 9.71 15.83 -3.04
CA ARG A 7 11.04 15.22 -3.10
C ARG A 7 10.92 13.71 -2.99
N THR A 8 11.84 12.99 -3.63
CA THR A 8 11.91 11.52 -3.56
C THR A 8 12.44 11.02 -2.21
N THR A 9 13.25 11.82 -1.52
CA THR A 9 13.82 11.54 -0.19
C THR A 9 12.91 11.99 0.95
N ALA A 10 13.22 11.62 2.18
CA ALA A 10 12.46 12.03 3.35
C ALA A 10 12.56 13.56 3.58
N TYR A 11 11.45 14.17 4.00
CA TYR A 11 11.37 15.56 4.48
C TYR A 11 10.25 15.66 5.53
N PRO A 12 10.30 16.63 6.46
CA PRO A 12 9.40 16.68 7.61
C PRO A 12 7.92 16.55 7.26
N ASP A 13 7.46 17.26 6.22
CA ASP A 13 6.05 17.31 5.85
C ASP A 13 5.62 16.21 4.86
N ARG A 14 6.49 15.23 4.56
CA ARG A 14 6.20 14.24 3.51
C ARG A 14 4.97 13.40 3.78
N GLU A 15 4.76 13.05 5.04
CA GLU A 15 3.56 12.31 5.45
C GLU A 15 2.30 13.16 5.33
N VAL A 16 2.38 14.45 5.68
CA VAL A 16 1.25 15.39 5.55
C VAL A 16 0.91 15.62 4.09
N ASP A 17 1.90 15.92 3.24
CA ASP A 17 1.70 16.08 1.80
C ASP A 17 1.08 14.80 1.18
N CYS A 18 1.46 13.61 1.66
CA CYS A 18 0.88 12.34 1.22
C CYS A 18 -0.61 12.23 1.63
N GLN A 19 -0.93 12.58 2.88
CA GLN A 19 -2.31 12.58 3.36
C GLN A 19 -3.19 13.54 2.57
N GLU A 20 -2.73 14.78 2.37
CA GLU A 20 -3.44 15.80 1.59
C GLU A 20 -3.66 15.36 0.13
N ALA A 21 -2.68 14.69 -0.48
CA ALA A 21 -2.82 14.17 -1.83
C ALA A 21 -3.83 13.01 -1.93
N MET A 22 -3.99 12.20 -0.87
CA MET A 22 -4.94 11.09 -0.79
C MET A 22 -6.35 11.51 -0.39
N GLU A 23 -6.50 12.58 0.40
CA GLU A 23 -7.77 12.97 1.03
C GLU A 23 -8.94 13.12 0.03
N PRO A 24 -8.80 13.75 -1.14
CA PRO A 24 -9.90 13.84 -2.10
C PRO A 24 -10.41 12.47 -2.57
N GLY A 25 -9.50 11.52 -2.81
CA GLY A 25 -9.86 10.15 -3.21
C GLY A 25 -10.50 9.38 -2.06
N PHE A 26 -10.00 9.58 -0.84
CA PHE A 26 -10.59 9.01 0.36
C PHE A 26 -12.03 9.49 0.58
N GLN A 27 -12.29 10.80 0.49
CA GLN A 27 -13.65 11.34 0.64
C GLN A 27 -14.57 10.81 -0.47
N ALA A 28 -14.12 10.76 -1.73
CA ALA A 28 -14.92 10.21 -2.82
C ALA A 28 -15.33 8.75 -2.56
N ILE A 29 -14.43 7.90 -2.05
CA ILE A 29 -14.77 6.53 -1.66
C ILE A 29 -15.81 6.50 -0.56
N VAL A 30 -15.63 7.33 0.48
CA VAL A 30 -16.57 7.38 1.61
C VAL A 30 -17.95 7.83 1.13
N ASP A 31 -18.04 8.91 0.35
CA ASP A 31 -19.28 9.46 -0.17
C ASP A 31 -20.01 8.43 -1.04
N CYS A 32 -19.31 7.76 -1.97
CA CYS A 32 -19.92 6.70 -2.78
C CYS A 32 -20.50 5.55 -1.94
N MET A 33 -19.84 5.18 -0.84
CA MET A 33 -20.35 4.14 0.05
C MET A 33 -21.56 4.62 0.86
N LEU A 34 -21.58 5.88 1.28
CA LEU A 34 -22.75 6.48 1.94
C LEU A 34 -23.95 6.56 1.00
N ASP A 35 -23.73 6.96 -0.25
CA ASP A 35 -24.77 7.02 -1.30
C ASP A 35 -25.34 5.62 -1.61
N ALA A 36 -24.52 4.58 -1.48
CA ALA A 36 -24.95 3.19 -1.58
C ALA A 36 -25.66 2.67 -0.32
N GLY A 37 -25.85 3.50 0.70
CA GLY A 37 -26.62 3.19 1.92
C GLY A 37 -25.79 2.60 3.07
N TRP A 38 -24.47 2.50 2.93
CA TRP A 38 -23.60 2.04 4.02
C TRP A 38 -23.45 3.10 5.10
N GLN A 39 -23.27 2.67 6.34
CA GLN A 39 -22.99 3.58 7.44
C GLN A 39 -21.50 3.97 7.45
N ARG A 40 -21.19 5.23 7.78
CA ARG A 40 -19.79 5.71 7.88
C ARG A 40 -18.93 4.80 8.76
N GLY A 41 -19.48 4.29 9.86
CA GLY A 41 -18.78 3.37 10.75
C GLY A 41 -18.39 2.04 10.08
N GLU A 42 -19.22 1.53 9.16
CA GLU A 42 -18.93 0.32 8.38
C GLU A 42 -17.79 0.57 7.40
N VAL A 43 -17.86 1.68 6.67
CA VAL A 43 -16.83 2.10 5.71
C VAL A 43 -15.47 2.22 6.39
N MET A 44 -15.41 2.93 7.53
CA MET A 44 -14.15 3.09 8.27
C MET A 44 -13.61 1.76 8.82
N ARG A 45 -14.48 0.84 9.27
CA ARG A 45 -14.04 -0.49 9.69
C ARG A 45 -13.52 -1.32 8.53
N ALA A 46 -14.19 -1.28 7.38
CA ALA A 46 -13.77 -1.97 6.18
C ALA A 46 -12.40 -1.47 5.69
N LEU A 47 -12.21 -0.15 5.57
CA LEU A 47 -10.94 0.44 5.14
C LEU A 47 -9.77 0.05 6.05
N ARG A 48 -9.95 0.07 7.38
CA ARG A 48 -8.90 -0.39 8.31
C ARG A 48 -8.51 -1.86 8.08
N ARG A 49 -9.49 -2.73 7.82
CA ARG A 49 -9.23 -4.15 7.55
C ARG A 49 -8.55 -4.36 6.20
N LEU A 50 -8.93 -3.60 5.18
CA LEU A 50 -8.29 -3.65 3.85
C LEU A 50 -6.82 -3.22 3.93
N ILE A 51 -6.52 -2.12 4.63
CA ILE A 51 -5.14 -1.66 4.86
C ILE A 51 -4.33 -2.72 5.61
N ALA A 52 -4.90 -3.33 6.66
CA ALA A 52 -4.21 -4.38 7.40
C ALA A 52 -3.92 -5.62 6.52
N ALA A 53 -4.89 -6.04 5.70
CA ALA A 53 -4.73 -7.17 4.79
C ALA A 53 -3.69 -6.91 3.70
N ASP A 54 -3.68 -5.70 3.12
CA ASP A 54 -2.68 -5.30 2.13
C ASP A 54 -1.28 -5.31 2.75
N ASN A 55 -1.11 -4.72 3.94
CA ASN A 55 0.16 -4.73 4.66
C ASN A 55 0.69 -6.15 4.93
N MET A 56 -0.17 -7.08 5.34
CA MET A 56 0.20 -8.48 5.51
C MET A 56 0.64 -9.13 4.20
N THR A 57 -0.12 -8.90 3.13
CA THR A 57 0.16 -9.43 1.79
C THR A 57 1.49 -8.92 1.25
N GLN A 58 1.75 -7.62 1.36
CA GLN A 58 3.01 -7.01 0.92
C GLN A 58 4.21 -7.58 1.68
N LYS A 59 4.06 -7.83 2.98
CA LYS A 59 5.12 -8.44 3.81
C LYS A 59 5.42 -9.87 3.38
N GLU A 60 4.39 -10.70 3.19
CA GLU A 60 4.56 -12.09 2.75
C GLU A 60 5.17 -12.17 1.35
N ASN A 61 4.68 -11.34 0.42
CA ASN A 61 5.24 -11.25 -0.94
C ASN A 61 6.73 -10.87 -0.91
N ALA A 62 7.12 -9.87 -0.10
CA ALA A 62 8.53 -9.47 0.02
C ALA A 62 9.42 -10.61 0.55
N MET A 63 8.91 -11.41 1.47
CA MET A 63 9.62 -12.58 2.01
C MET A 63 9.80 -13.66 0.93
N VAL A 64 8.72 -14.03 0.25
CA VAL A 64 8.74 -15.04 -0.82
C VAL A 64 9.64 -14.61 -1.98
N GLU A 65 9.59 -13.34 -2.38
CA GLU A 65 10.47 -12.81 -3.44
C GLU A 65 11.94 -12.87 -3.04
N THR A 66 12.26 -12.64 -1.76
CA THR A 66 13.63 -12.76 -1.24
C THR A 66 14.12 -14.20 -1.31
N GLU A 67 13.31 -15.16 -0.85
CA GLU A 67 13.63 -16.59 -0.90
C GLU A 67 13.81 -17.07 -2.35
N LEU A 68 12.93 -16.63 -3.24
CA LEU A 68 12.98 -16.96 -4.65
C LEU A 68 14.24 -16.40 -5.32
N ALA A 69 14.64 -15.17 -4.98
CA ALA A 69 15.87 -14.56 -5.47
C ALA A 69 17.11 -15.35 -5.01
N MET A 70 17.15 -15.77 -3.74
CA MET A 70 18.23 -16.60 -3.19
C MET A 70 18.30 -17.98 -3.87
N ALA A 71 17.16 -18.66 -4.02
CA ALA A 71 17.08 -19.95 -4.71
C ALA A 71 17.57 -19.84 -6.17
N ARG A 72 17.17 -18.78 -6.88
CA ARG A 72 17.64 -18.48 -8.24
C ARG A 72 19.15 -18.24 -8.29
N ALA A 73 19.71 -17.53 -7.32
CA ALA A 73 21.16 -17.30 -7.23
C ALA A 73 21.93 -18.61 -7.01
N MET A 74 21.46 -19.48 -6.10
CA MET A 74 22.07 -20.80 -5.85
C MET A 74 22.05 -21.70 -7.08
N MET A 75 20.93 -21.74 -7.81
CA MET A 75 20.81 -22.51 -9.05
C MET A 75 21.78 -22.03 -10.13
N ARG A 76 21.99 -20.71 -10.24
CA ARG A 76 22.98 -20.15 -11.18
C ARG A 76 24.40 -20.50 -10.77
N ALA A 77 24.75 -20.35 -9.50
CA ALA A 77 26.08 -20.72 -9.00
C ALA A 77 26.41 -22.20 -9.26
N ARG A 78 25.43 -23.09 -9.06
CA ARG A 78 25.59 -24.53 -9.35
C ARG A 78 25.75 -24.87 -10.83
N LYS A 79 25.20 -24.06 -11.75
CA LYS A 79 25.42 -24.24 -13.20
C LYS A 79 26.82 -23.87 -13.68
N HIS A 80 27.59 -23.13 -12.87
CA HIS A 80 28.93 -22.67 -13.19
C HIS A 80 30.04 -23.42 -12.41
N LEU A 81 29.68 -24.49 -11.69
CA LEU A 81 30.57 -25.48 -11.08
C LEU A 81 30.55 -26.76 -11.93
#